data_AF-A0A6L5GUE3-F1
#
_entry.id   AF-A0A6L5GUE3-F1
#
_cell.length_a   1.000
_cell.length_b   1.000
_cell.length_c   1.000
_cell.angle_alpha   90.00
_cell.angle_beta   90.00
_cell.angle_gamma   90.00
#
_symmetry.space_group_name_H-M   'P 1'
#
loop_
_entity.id
_entity.type
_entity.pdbx_description
1 polymer ?
#
loop_
_entity_poly.entity_id
_entity_poly.type
_entity_poly.pdbx_seq_one_letter_code
_entity_poly.pdbx_strand_id
1 'polypeptide(L)'
;MARVFKPIFFVKIPTSGNYHPKGSFFKASIGTETDEEVLVFKVQLVVDEKIRPRLTLSYDYKSRQFEKIIDAYGYLSETYDNIPDSVKPHLGNDQDITKDYENSKNHE
;
A
#
# COMPACT_ATOMS: atom_id res chain seq x y z
N MET A 1 -10.01 -4.36 -22.31
CA MET A 1 -10.07 -4.96 -20.96
C MET A 1 -9.85 -3.86 -19.93
N ALA A 2 -10.56 -3.87 -18.79
CA ALA A 2 -10.30 -2.93 -17.71
C ALA A 2 -8.90 -3.21 -17.13
N ARG A 3 -8.10 -2.17 -16.87
CA ARG A 3 -6.81 -2.30 -16.17
C ARG A 3 -7.10 -2.79 -14.74
N VAL A 4 -6.84 -4.06 -14.47
CA VAL A 4 -7.01 -4.65 -13.13
C VAL A 4 -5.67 -4.56 -12.42
N PHE A 5 -5.62 -3.79 -11.33
CA PHE A 5 -4.48 -3.77 -10.43
C PHE A 5 -4.49 -5.07 -9.61
N LYS A 6 -3.36 -5.78 -9.60
CA LYS A 6 -3.13 -7.00 -8.82
C LYS A 6 -2.10 -6.67 -7.73
N PRO A 7 -2.55 -6.34 -6.50
CA PRO A 7 -1.63 -6.09 -5.40
C PRO A 7 -0.85 -7.37 -5.08
N ILE A 8 0.43 -7.23 -4.75
CA ILE A 8 1.28 -8.31 -4.24
C ILE A 8 1.33 -8.20 -2.72
N PHE A 9 1.83 -7.07 -2.23
CA PHE A 9 1.89 -6.73 -0.81
C PHE A 9 1.13 -5.45 -0.53
N PHE A 10 0.61 -5.33 0.68
CA PHE A 10 0.10 -4.08 1.18
C PHE A 10 0.36 -3.90 2.67
N VAL A 11 0.32 -2.63 3.08
CA VAL A 11 0.29 -2.21 4.49
C VAL A 11 -0.92 -1.32 4.73
N LYS A 12 -1.48 -1.43 5.94
CA LYS A 12 -2.57 -0.59 6.42
C LYS A 12 -2.00 0.57 7.22
N ILE A 13 -2.35 1.79 6.83
CA ILE A 13 -1.89 3.01 7.47
C ILE A 13 -3.12 3.72 8.05
N PRO A 14 -3.26 3.83 9.37
CA PRO A 14 -4.40 4.51 9.98
C PRO A 14 -4.53 5.94 9.47
N THR A 15 -5.76 6.37 9.21
CA THR A 15 -6.05 7.78 8.90
C THR A 15 -5.98 8.63 10.17
N SER A 16 -5.48 9.85 10.08
CA SER A 16 -5.71 10.87 11.10
C SER A 16 -7.17 11.33 11.01
N GLY A 17 -8.04 10.75 11.85
CA GLY A 17 -9.52 10.77 11.78
C GLY A 17 -10.25 12.13 11.84
N ASN A 18 -9.61 13.24 11.45
CA ASN A 18 -10.26 14.54 11.32
C ASN A 18 -11.15 14.63 10.05
N TYR A 19 -10.79 13.90 8.98
CA TYR A 19 -11.48 13.98 7.68
C TYR A 19 -12.05 12.65 7.19
N HIS A 20 -11.88 11.59 7.98
CA HIS A 20 -12.29 10.23 7.62
C HIS A 20 -13.06 9.59 8.77
N PRO A 21 -14.06 8.73 8.49
CA PRO A 21 -14.74 7.97 9.53
C PRO A 21 -13.76 7.19 10.41
N LYS A 22 -14.10 7.00 11.69
CA LYS A 22 -13.30 6.18 12.60
C LYS A 22 -13.11 4.78 12.01
N GLY A 23 -11.90 4.23 12.16
CA GLY A 23 -11.55 2.93 11.59
C GLY A 23 -11.15 2.97 10.11
N SER A 24 -11.16 4.15 9.47
CA SER A 24 -10.62 4.29 8.11
C SER A 24 -9.10 4.18 8.10
N PHE A 25 -8.57 3.53 7.08
CA PHE A 25 -7.13 3.40 6.84
C PHE A 25 -6.82 3.56 5.35
N PHE A 26 -5.60 3.99 5.04
CA PHE A 26 -5.05 3.88 3.71
C PHE A 26 -4.44 2.51 3.52
N LYS A 27 -4.82 1.81 2.46
CA LYS A 27 -4.17 0.60 1.98
C LYS A 27 -3.12 1.02 0.95
N ALA A 28 -1.86 1.05 1.35
CA ALA A 28 -0.72 1.29 0.46
C ALA A 28 -0.24 -0.07 -0.05
N SER A 29 -0.19 -0.25 -1.37
CA SER A 29 0.09 -1.55 -2.01
C SER A 29 1.12 -1.40 -3.11
N ILE A 30 1.99 -2.40 -3.24
CA ILE A 30 2.81 -2.59 -4.44
C ILE A 30 2.27 -3.80 -5.20
N GLY A 31 2.20 -3.72 -6.52
CA GLY A 31 1.69 -4.80 -7.34
C GLY A 31 1.76 -4.47 -8.82
N THR A 32 1.08 -5.22 -9.66
CA THR A 32 1.17 -5.05 -11.11
C THR A 32 -0.14 -4.54 -11.71
N GLU A 33 -0.04 -3.72 -12.76
CA GLU A 33 -1.17 -3.38 -13.63
C GLU A 33 -0.96 -3.99 -15.02
N THR A 34 -2.04 -4.52 -15.60
CA THR A 34 -2.12 -5.08 -16.97
C THR A 34 -1.33 -6.39 -17.19
N ASP A 35 -1.37 -6.89 -18.43
CA ASP A 35 -0.64 -8.09 -18.86
C ASP A 35 0.86 -7.83 -19.06
N GLU A 36 1.29 -6.57 -19.10
CA GLU A 36 2.70 -6.15 -19.23
C GLU A 36 3.46 -6.12 -17.88
N GLU A 37 2.83 -6.62 -16.81
CA GLU A 37 3.41 -6.74 -15.46
C GLU A 37 4.08 -5.45 -14.94
N VAL A 38 3.54 -4.29 -15.31
CA VAL A 38 4.10 -3.00 -14.88
C VAL A 38 3.91 -2.87 -13.37
N LEU A 39 5.02 -2.82 -12.65
CA LEU A 39 5.03 -2.63 -11.20
C LEU A 39 4.54 -1.21 -10.88
N VAL A 40 3.56 -1.13 -9.99
CA VAL A 40 2.92 0.11 -9.58
C VAL A 40 2.71 0.14 -8.08
N PHE A 41 2.87 1.33 -7.52
CA PHE A 41 2.47 1.64 -6.15
C PHE A 41 1.10 2.33 -6.17
N LYS A 42 0.20 1.86 -5.30
CA LYS A 42 -1.17 2.36 -5.24
C LYS A 42 -1.59 2.58 -3.79
N VAL A 43 -2.22 3.73 -3.54
CA VAL A 43 -2.82 4.03 -2.25
C VAL A 43 -4.32 4.14 -2.40
N GLN A 44 -5.05 3.42 -1.55
CA GLN A 44 -6.51 3.37 -1.58
C GLN A 44 -7.09 3.66 -0.20
N LEU A 45 -8.11 4.50 -0.10
CA LEU A 45 -8.85 4.66 1.14
C LEU A 45 -9.76 3.46 1.38
N VAL A 46 -9.69 2.89 2.57
CA VAL A 46 -10.61 1.86 3.05
C VAL A 46 -11.46 2.45 4.18
N VAL A 47 -12.77 2.34 4.02
CA VAL A 47 -13.78 2.79 5.00
C VAL A 47 -14.78 1.65 5.17
N ASP A 48 -15.04 1.25 6.40
CA ASP A 48 -15.91 0.11 6.73
C ASP A 48 -15.51 -1.16 5.95
N GLU A 49 -14.21 -1.47 5.97
CA GLU A 49 -13.60 -2.62 5.28
C GLU A 49 -13.75 -2.61 3.74
N LYS A 50 -14.26 -1.52 3.16
CA LYS A 50 -14.47 -1.38 1.72
C LYS A 50 -13.55 -0.32 1.13
N ILE A 51 -12.84 -0.72 0.07
CA ILE A 51 -12.08 0.21 -0.77
C ILE A 51 -13.05 1.23 -1.36
N ARG A 52 -12.67 2.51 -1.34
CA ARG A 52 -13.37 3.60 -2.02
C ARG A 52 -12.70 3.89 -3.37
N PRO A 53 -13.20 3.31 -4.49
CA PRO A 53 -12.44 3.22 -5.75
C PRO A 53 -12.32 4.52 -6.57
N ARG A 54 -13.02 5.60 -6.18
CA ARG A 54 -13.09 6.85 -6.97
C ARG A 54 -12.75 8.12 -6.18
N LEU A 55 -12.23 7.96 -4.97
CA LEU A 55 -11.76 9.10 -4.19
C LEU A 55 -10.28 9.31 -4.50
N THR A 56 -9.98 10.41 -5.18
CA THR A 56 -8.60 10.90 -5.26
C THR A 56 -8.14 11.25 -3.86
N LEU A 57 -6.98 10.71 -3.47
CA LEU A 57 -6.38 11.00 -2.19
C LEU A 57 -5.54 12.26 -2.30
N SER A 58 -5.88 13.25 -1.47
CA SER A 58 -5.08 14.44 -1.30
C SER A 58 -4.41 14.38 0.07
N TYR A 59 -3.12 14.66 0.09
CA TYR A 59 -2.35 14.78 1.31
C TYR A 59 -1.81 16.20 1.38
N ASP A 60 -1.78 16.76 2.59
CA ASP A 60 -0.90 17.90 2.83
C ASP A 60 0.55 17.40 2.74
N TYR A 61 1.33 18.03 1.87
CA TYR A 61 2.71 17.67 1.57
C TYR A 61 3.60 17.64 2.82
N LYS A 62 3.30 18.46 3.83
CA LYS A 62 4.05 18.51 5.10
C LYS A 62 3.40 17.71 6.23
N SER A 63 2.36 16.94 5.92
CA SER A 63 1.66 16.16 6.94
C SER A 63 2.41 14.87 7.27
N ARG A 64 2.33 14.50 8.55
CA ARG A 64 2.73 13.16 9.03
C ARG A 64 2.04 12.02 8.27
N GLN A 65 0.86 12.29 7.69
CA GLN A 65 0.16 11.29 6.90
C GLN A 65 0.89 11.02 5.58
N PHE A 66 1.34 12.08 4.90
CA PHE A 66 2.13 11.96 3.68
C PHE A 66 3.46 11.25 3.93
N GLU A 67 4.18 11.64 5.00
CA GLU A 67 5.42 10.97 5.44
C GLU A 67 5.21 9.45 5.60
N LYS A 68 4.15 9.04 6.30
CA LYS A 68 3.80 7.61 6.46
C LYS A 68 3.53 6.89 5.14
N ILE A 69 2.97 7.56 4.13
CA ILE A 69 2.76 6.97 2.80
C ILE A 69 4.10 6.76 2.09
N ILE A 70 5.00 7.74 2.16
CA ILE A 70 6.34 7.65 1.55
C ILE A 70 7.17 6.56 2.24
N ASP A 71 7.11 6.48 3.56
CA ASP A 71 7.75 5.42 4.33
C ASP A 71 7.25 4.03 3.93
N ALA A 72 5.93 3.88 3.78
CA ALA A 72 5.33 2.63 3.32
C ALA A 72 5.76 2.29 1.89
N TYR A 73 5.87 3.27 1.00
CA TYR A 73 6.43 3.06 -0.34
C TYR A 73 7.86 2.54 -0.29
N GLY A 74 8.72 3.16 0.53
CA GLY A 74 10.11 2.72 0.70
C GLY A 74 10.19 1.27 1.19
N TYR A 75 9.47 0.96 2.27
CA TYR A 75 9.42 -0.38 2.84
C TYR A 75 8.91 -1.43 1.85
N LEU A 76 7.80 -1.15 1.16
CA LEU A 76 7.23 -2.07 0.18
C LEU A 76 8.14 -2.30 -1.02
N SER A 77 8.83 -1.25 -1.47
CA SER A 77 9.78 -1.34 -2.59
C SER A 77 10.99 -2.19 -2.20
N GLU A 78 11.59 -1.92 -1.04
CA GLU A 78 12.71 -2.72 -0.51
C GLU A 78 12.31 -4.18 -0.27
N THR A 79 11.12 -4.40 0.28
CA THR A 79 10.58 -5.75 0.48
C THR A 79 10.46 -6.49 -0.85
N TYR A 80 9.97 -5.84 -1.90
CA TYR A 80 9.84 -6.45 -3.23
C TYR A 80 11.19 -6.70 -3.89
N ASP A 81 12.13 -5.74 -3.78
CA ASP A 81 13.45 -5.82 -4.40
C ASP A 81 14.33 -6.91 -3.79
N ASN A 82 14.16 -7.19 -2.50
CA ASN A 82 14.86 -8.27 -1.79
C ASN A 82 14.36 -9.68 -2.16
N ILE A 83 13.25 -9.79 -2.89
CA ILE A 83 12.73 -11.09 -3.34
C ILE A 83 13.53 -11.54 -4.57
N PRO A 84 14.05 -12.78 -4.59
CA PRO A 84 14.73 -13.31 -5.76
C PRO A 84 13.83 -13.28 -7.00
N ASP A 85 14.39 -12.92 -8.17
CA ASP A 85 13.63 -12.84 -9.42
C ASP A 85 12.95 -14.16 -9.81
N SER A 86 13.52 -15.30 -9.40
CA SER A 86 12.93 -16.63 -9.60
C SER A 86 11.65 -16.86 -8.79
N VAL A 87 11.44 -16.09 -7.71
CA VAL A 87 10.28 -16.20 -6.82
C VAL A 87 9.18 -15.21 -7.20
N LYS A 88 9.53 -14.05 -7.78
CA LYS A 88 8.58 -12.99 -8.16
C LYS A 88 7.34 -13.48 -8.96
N PRO A 89 7.46 -14.39 -9.95
CA PRO A 89 6.30 -14.91 -10.69
C PRO A 89 5.34 -15.77 -9.85
N HIS A 90 5.78 -16.26 -8.69
CA HIS A 90 5.03 -17.15 -7.81
C HIS A 90 4.52 -16.45 -6.55
N LEU A 91 4.70 -15.13 -6.45
CA LEU A 91 4.17 -14.38 -5.33
C LEU A 91 2.65 -14.45 -5.31
N GLY A 92 2.11 -14.67 -4.12
CA GLY A 92 0.67 -14.56 -3.90
C GLY A 92 0.19 -13.13 -4.14
N ASN A 93 -1.11 -12.97 -4.32
CA ASN A 93 -1.73 -11.65 -4.44
C ASN A 93 -2.28 -11.20 -3.09
N ASP A 94 -2.25 -9.89 -2.87
CA ASP A 94 -2.89 -9.16 -1.78
C ASP A 94 -2.47 -9.61 -0.36
N GLN A 95 -1.17 -9.77 -0.13
CA GLN A 95 -0.63 -10.13 1.18
C GLN A 95 -0.58 -8.92 2.12
N ASP A 96 -1.16 -9.07 3.32
CA ASP A 96 -1.10 -8.07 4.39
C ASP A 96 0.20 -8.21 5.19
N ILE A 97 1.13 -7.28 5.03
CA ILE A 97 2.40 -7.25 5.76
C ILE A 97 2.47 -6.08 6.75
N THR A 98 1.32 -5.57 7.19
CA THR A 98 1.24 -4.42 8.10
C THR A 98 2.03 -4.64 9.39
N LYS A 99 1.98 -5.85 9.98
CA LYS A 99 2.70 -6.14 11.22
C LYS A 99 4.21 -6.06 11.05
N ASP A 100 4.72 -6.54 9.93
CA ASP A 100 6.16 -6.53 9.66
C ASP A 100 6.66 -5.10 9.43
N TYR A 101 5.87 -4.29 8.74
CA TYR A 101 6.09 -2.85 8.60
C TYR A 101 6.06 -2.10 9.94
N GLU A 102 5.10 -2.40 10.82
CA GLU A 102 5.05 -1.80 12.16
C GLU A 102 6.27 -2.18 13.01
N ASN A 103 6.73 -3.43 12.91
CA ASN A 103 7.92 -3.90 13.62
C ASN A 103 9.19 -3.23 13.10
N SER A 104 9.34 -3.04 11.78
CA SER A 104 10.53 -2.40 11.20
C SER A 104 10.70 -0.94 11.68
N LYS A 105 9.59 -0.26 12.02
CA LYS A 105 9.58 1.11 12.54
C LYS A 105 9.91 1.23 14.03
N ASN A 106 9.85 0.13 14.79
CA ASN A 106 10.15 0.14 16.23
C ASN A 106 11.62 -0.20 16.55
N HIS A 107 12.41 -0.56 15.52
CA HIS A 107 13.82 -0.94 15.64
C HIS A 107 14.79 0.13 15.12
N GLU A 108 14.28 1.34 14.80
CA GLU A 108 15.06 2.56 14.55
C GLU A 108 15.05 3.47 15.78
#